data_AF-A0A931SZK3-F1
#
_entry.id   AF-A0A931SZK3-F1
#
_cell.length_a   1.000
_cell.length_b   1.000
_cell.length_c   1.000
_cell.angle_alpha   90.00
_cell.angle_beta   90.00
_cell.angle_gamma   90.00
#
_symmetry.space_group_name_H-M   'P 1'
#
loop_
_entity.id
_entity.type
_entity.pdbx_description
1 polymer ?
#
loop_
_entity_poly.entity_id
_entity_poly.type
_entity_poly.pdbx_seq_one_letter_code
_entity_poly.pdbx_strand_id
1 'polypeptide(L)'
;MPRFAQFFFYFCHRLCATQRKPGGGTVEILLLRLSESDAGMSGGELWETLVRPGRRLRNGTRLRVAEGVTCEVVGMRAGGVRLMRFSTARPLLHIAREVGEMPLPPYIHEPLHRPDDYQTVYARAEGAVAAPTAGLHFTPGLLARIRDAGTRIATITMHIGLGTFRPVTLEQIEDHVMDEEWCEISPQAAETIASARGSGRVVVVGTSAVRALETAGREDGSVGSGTGWSRLFIYPGYRFNVTDALVTNFHLPKTTLLMLVSAFAGRELVLRAYREAVERRYRFYSFGDAMLIL
;
A
#
# COMPACT_ATOMS: atom_id res chain seq x y z
N MET A 1 1.77 -31.84 -19.05
CA MET A 1 1.12 -30.55 -19.37
C MET A 1 0.81 -29.84 -18.06
N PRO A 2 1.55 -28.80 -17.64
CA PRO A 2 1.12 -28.01 -16.50
C PRO A 2 0.00 -27.09 -16.97
N ARG A 3 -1.17 -27.23 -16.35
CA ARG A 3 -2.30 -26.32 -16.51
C ARG A 3 -1.85 -24.94 -16.06
N PHE A 4 -1.73 -24.01 -17.00
CA PHE A 4 -1.64 -22.59 -16.69
C PHE A 4 -2.96 -22.18 -16.01
N ALA A 5 -2.93 -22.02 -14.70
CA ALA A 5 -3.93 -21.18 -14.05
C ALA A 5 -3.45 -19.73 -14.26
N GLN A 6 -3.97 -19.09 -15.31
CA GLN A 6 -3.88 -17.65 -15.47
C GLN A 6 -4.63 -17.04 -14.29
N PHE A 7 -3.90 -16.47 -13.35
CA PHE A 7 -4.49 -15.58 -12.38
C PHE A 7 -3.90 -14.18 -12.57
N PHE A 8 -4.69 -13.34 -13.23
CA PHE A 8 -4.48 -11.90 -13.27
C PHE A 8 -5.08 -11.31 -11.98
N PHE A 9 -4.33 -10.50 -11.22
CA PHE A 9 -4.80 -9.99 -9.93
C PHE A 9 -4.74 -8.47 -9.81
N TYR A 10 -5.89 -7.92 -9.42
CA TYR A 10 -6.33 -6.53 -9.58
C TYR A 10 -6.36 -5.76 -8.24
N PHE A 11 -6.42 -4.44 -8.39
CA PHE A 11 -6.54 -3.39 -7.38
C PHE A 11 -7.54 -3.64 -6.26
N CYS A 12 -7.31 -2.91 -5.18
CA CYS A 12 -8.39 -2.52 -4.30
C CYS A 12 -9.38 -1.64 -5.06
N HIS A 13 -10.61 -2.12 -5.24
CA HIS A 13 -11.63 -1.30 -5.87
C HIS A 13 -12.08 -0.21 -4.90
N ARG A 14 -11.95 1.05 -5.31
CA ARG A 14 -12.63 2.16 -4.64
C ARG A 14 -14.07 2.17 -5.13
N LEU A 15 -14.98 1.87 -4.21
CA LEU A 15 -16.41 1.99 -4.40
C LEU A 15 -16.88 3.31 -3.80
N CYS A 16 -17.68 4.08 -4.52
CA CYS A 16 -18.38 5.24 -3.96
C CYS A 16 -19.77 4.80 -3.50
N ALA A 17 -20.15 5.15 -2.28
CA ALA A 17 -21.44 4.80 -1.72
C ALA A 17 -22.12 6.02 -1.09
N THR A 18 -23.45 6.10 -1.19
CA THR A 18 -24.24 7.16 -0.56
C THR A 18 -25.06 6.60 0.59
N GLN A 19 -25.18 7.37 1.67
CA GLN A 19 -26.11 7.03 2.75
C GLN A 19 -27.55 7.16 2.25
N ARG A 20 -28.43 6.23 2.66
CA ARG A 20 -29.86 6.24 2.27
C ARG A 20 -30.69 7.36 2.92
N LYS A 21 -30.15 8.13 3.88
CA LYS A 21 -30.88 9.23 4.55
C LYS A 21 -30.76 10.53 3.75
N PRO A 22 -31.81 11.39 3.72
CA PRO A 22 -31.71 12.73 3.13
C PRO A 22 -30.57 13.53 3.78
N GLY A 23 -29.67 14.12 2.98
CA GLY A 23 -28.45 14.81 3.46
C GLY A 23 -27.23 13.91 3.67
N GLY A 24 -27.30 12.63 3.29
CA GLY A 24 -26.22 11.66 3.42
C GLY A 24 -25.06 11.89 2.46
N GLY A 25 -23.92 12.36 2.97
CA GLY A 25 -22.70 12.56 2.18
C GLY A 25 -22.12 11.27 1.57
N THR A 26 -21.32 11.43 0.51
CA THR A 26 -20.60 10.35 -0.16
C THR A 26 -19.56 9.71 0.75
N VAL A 27 -19.47 8.38 0.72
CA VAL A 27 -18.49 7.56 1.41
C VAL A 27 -17.70 6.79 0.36
N GLU A 28 -16.39 6.99 0.33
CA GLU A 28 -15.46 6.11 -0.36
C GLU A 28 -15.26 4.85 0.49
N ILE A 29 -15.42 3.69 -0.13
CA ILE A 29 -15.20 2.38 0.46
C ILE A 29 -14.09 1.70 -0.34
N LEU A 30 -13.11 1.20 0.38
CA LEU A 30 -11.95 0.54 -0.18
C LEU A 30 -11.95 -0.93 0.30
N LEU A 31 -12.04 -1.88 -0.64
CA LEU A 31 -12.17 -3.31 -0.35
C LEU A 31 -10.82 -3.99 -0.07
N LEU A 32 -10.50 -4.26 1.20
CA LEU A 32 -9.20 -4.83 1.56
C LEU A 32 -9.16 -6.33 1.30
N ARG A 33 -10.00 -7.09 2.01
CA ARG A 33 -10.04 -8.55 1.92
C ARG A 33 -11.43 -9.08 2.21
N LEU A 34 -11.76 -10.19 1.56
CA LEU A 34 -12.91 -11.00 1.94
C LEU A 34 -12.61 -11.63 3.32
N SER A 35 -13.57 -11.51 4.24
CA SER A 35 -13.48 -12.10 5.57
C SER A 35 -13.98 -13.54 5.51
N GLU A 36 -13.17 -14.49 5.96
CA GLU A 36 -13.52 -15.92 5.97
C GLU A 36 -14.55 -16.26 7.06
N SER A 37 -14.63 -15.43 8.11
CA SER A 37 -15.68 -15.52 9.12
C SER A 37 -17.03 -15.10 8.51
N ASP A 38 -17.99 -16.02 8.46
CA ASP A 38 -19.35 -15.92 7.87
C ASP A 38 -19.50 -16.20 6.36
N ALA A 39 -18.55 -16.90 5.72
CA ALA A 39 -18.78 -17.50 4.39
C ALA A 39 -19.84 -18.62 4.48
N GLY A 40 -21.12 -18.27 4.62
CA GLY A 40 -22.22 -19.23 4.72
C GLY A 40 -23.43 -18.81 5.56
N MET A 41 -23.38 -17.68 6.27
CA MET A 41 -24.57 -17.16 6.98
C MET A 41 -25.37 -16.26 6.03
N SER A 42 -26.56 -16.72 5.65
CA SER A 42 -27.53 -16.07 4.76
C SER A 42 -27.56 -14.53 4.89
N GLY A 43 -27.08 -13.80 3.87
CA GLY A 43 -27.20 -12.33 3.86
C GLY A 43 -26.18 -11.53 3.03
N GLY A 44 -25.11 -12.16 2.53
CA GLY A 44 -24.12 -11.51 1.64
C GLY A 44 -22.66 -11.64 2.13
N GLU A 45 -21.72 -11.12 1.34
CA GLU A 45 -20.28 -11.24 1.58
C GLU A 45 -19.80 -10.29 2.67
N LEU A 46 -18.97 -10.77 3.60
CA LEU A 46 -18.36 -9.94 4.63
C LEU A 46 -16.96 -9.50 4.19
N TRP A 47 -16.74 -8.19 4.13
CA TRP A 47 -15.48 -7.60 3.68
C TRP A 47 -14.85 -6.73 4.77
N GLU A 48 -13.53 -6.82 4.89
CA GLU A 48 -12.74 -5.79 5.56
C GLU A 48 -12.53 -4.61 4.61
N THR A 49 -12.77 -3.41 5.12
CA THR A 49 -12.75 -2.20 4.30
C THR A 49 -12.11 -1.01 5.03
N LEU A 50 -11.48 -0.13 4.26
CA LEU A 50 -11.22 1.24 4.69
C LEU A 50 -12.32 2.16 4.18
N VAL A 51 -12.72 3.15 4.97
CA VAL A 51 -13.82 4.05 4.62
C VAL A 51 -13.49 5.51 4.86
N ARG A 52 -13.89 6.38 3.95
CA ARG A 52 -13.70 7.83 4.04
C ARG A 52 -14.96 8.58 3.59
N PRO A 53 -15.58 9.43 4.43
CA PRO A 53 -15.28 9.69 5.83
C PRO A 53 -15.75 8.55 6.76
N GLY A 54 -14.84 7.94 7.53
CA GLY A 54 -15.13 6.79 8.40
C GLY A 54 -15.71 7.12 9.78
N ARG A 55 -15.50 8.34 10.29
CA ARG A 55 -15.80 8.70 11.70
C ARG A 55 -17.30 8.62 12.05
N ARG A 56 -18.19 8.82 11.06
CA ARG A 56 -19.64 8.81 11.25
C ARG A 56 -20.31 7.48 10.90
N LEU A 57 -19.55 6.51 10.39
CA LEU A 57 -20.03 5.18 10.02
C LEU A 57 -20.01 4.25 11.24
N ARG A 58 -21.15 4.19 11.94
CA ARG A 58 -21.38 3.30 13.09
C ARG A 58 -21.92 1.94 12.64
N ASN A 59 -21.82 0.93 13.49
CA ASN A 59 -22.47 -0.37 13.25
C ASN A 59 -23.97 -0.18 12.96
N GLY A 60 -24.51 -0.94 12.02
CA GLY A 60 -25.86 -0.81 11.48
C GLY A 60 -26.02 0.26 10.40
N THR A 61 -24.98 1.04 10.07
CA THR A 61 -25.08 2.04 9.00
C THR A 61 -25.19 1.35 7.65
N ARG A 62 -26.28 1.62 6.91
CA ARG A 62 -26.53 1.08 5.58
C ARG A 62 -26.22 2.09 4.48
N LEU A 63 -25.46 1.66 3.49
CA LEU A 63 -25.06 2.45 2.33
C LEU A 63 -25.56 1.78 1.04
N ARG A 64 -25.82 2.60 0.02
CA ARG A 64 -26.04 2.13 -1.35
C ARG A 64 -24.80 2.45 -2.16
N VAL A 65 -24.17 1.44 -2.74
CA VAL A 65 -22.98 1.60 -3.59
C VAL A 65 -23.41 1.84 -5.03
N ALA A 66 -24.26 0.97 -5.55
CA ALA A 66 -24.80 1.01 -6.90
C ALA A 66 -26.22 0.43 -6.89
N GLU A 67 -26.88 0.40 -8.04
CA GLU A 67 -28.13 -0.35 -8.19
C GLU A 67 -27.90 -1.83 -7.89
N GLY A 68 -28.73 -2.42 -7.02
CA GLY A 68 -28.57 -3.81 -6.60
C GLY A 68 -27.35 -4.11 -5.68
N VAL A 69 -26.60 -3.09 -5.26
CA VAL A 69 -25.44 -3.23 -4.37
C VAL A 69 -25.62 -2.36 -3.13
N THR A 70 -25.84 -3.02 -1.99
CA THR A 70 -25.91 -2.35 -0.68
C THR A 70 -24.92 -2.94 0.27
N CYS A 71 -24.51 -2.16 1.26
CA CYS A 71 -23.68 -2.68 2.34
C CYS A 71 -24.10 -2.13 3.70
N GLU A 72 -23.81 -2.90 4.74
CA GLU A 72 -24.03 -2.55 6.14
C GLU A 72 -22.74 -2.67 6.93
N VAL A 73 -22.41 -1.65 7.73
CA VAL A 73 -21.31 -1.74 8.70
C VAL A 73 -21.72 -2.68 9.82
N VAL A 74 -21.08 -3.83 9.95
CA VAL A 74 -21.39 -4.83 10.99
C VAL A 74 -20.39 -4.82 12.14
N GLY A 75 -19.23 -4.19 11.95
CA GLY A 75 -18.21 -4.11 12.99
C GLY A 75 -17.03 -3.24 12.63
N MET A 76 -16.09 -3.18 13.56
CA MET A 76 -14.83 -2.46 13.41
C MET A 76 -13.71 -3.32 13.99
N ARG A 77 -12.57 -3.39 13.28
CA ARG A 77 -11.33 -3.98 13.79
C ARG A 77 -10.33 -2.88 14.17
N ALA A 78 -9.20 -3.27 14.74
CA ALA A 78 -8.12 -2.35 15.06
C ALA A 78 -7.66 -1.55 13.81
N GLY A 79 -7.17 -0.33 14.03
CA GLY A 79 -6.70 0.60 12.98
C GLY A 79 -7.78 1.05 12.00
N GLY A 80 -9.04 1.09 12.44
CA GLY A 80 -10.10 1.73 11.66
C GLY A 80 -10.68 0.90 10.51
N VAL A 81 -10.25 -0.35 10.29
CA VAL A 81 -10.94 -1.30 9.39
C VAL A 81 -12.41 -1.40 9.80
N ARG A 82 -13.31 -1.23 8.84
CA ARG A 82 -14.73 -1.55 8.97
C ARG A 82 -14.99 -2.92 8.40
N LEU A 83 -15.69 -3.74 9.17
CA LEU A 83 -16.33 -4.95 8.66
C LEU A 83 -17.65 -4.54 8.04
N MET A 84 -17.77 -4.74 6.73
CA MET A 84 -18.95 -4.37 5.96
C MET A 84 -19.52 -5.60 5.28
N ARG A 85 -20.81 -5.86 5.51
CA ARG A 85 -21.54 -6.93 4.82
C ARG A 85 -22.17 -6.37 3.57
N PHE A 86 -21.81 -6.89 2.41
CA PHE A 86 -22.32 -6.50 1.11
C PHE A 86 -23.40 -7.47 0.65
N SER A 87 -24.56 -6.94 0.29
CA SER A 87 -25.65 -7.70 -0.32
C SER A 87 -25.68 -7.39 -1.81
N THR A 88 -25.39 -8.41 -2.62
CA THR A 88 -25.26 -8.33 -4.07
C THR A 88 -25.78 -9.62 -4.73
N ALA A 89 -26.19 -9.53 -6.00
CA ALA A 89 -26.61 -10.71 -6.77
C ALA A 89 -25.44 -11.51 -7.38
N ARG A 90 -24.26 -10.89 -7.47
CA ARG A 90 -23.01 -11.47 -8.01
C ARG A 90 -21.87 -11.21 -7.01
N PRO A 91 -20.77 -11.97 -7.09
CA PRO A 91 -19.60 -11.73 -6.26
C PRO A 91 -19.20 -10.25 -6.29
N LEU A 92 -18.98 -9.64 -5.12
CA LEU A 92 -18.76 -8.20 -4.99
C LEU A 92 -17.57 -7.75 -5.85
N LEU A 93 -16.50 -8.56 -5.92
CA LEU A 93 -15.34 -8.27 -6.76
C LEU A 93 -15.68 -8.14 -8.23
N HIS A 94 -16.58 -8.95 -8.77
CA HIS A 94 -17.00 -8.84 -10.16
C HIS A 94 -17.71 -7.52 -10.41
N ILE A 95 -18.60 -7.14 -9.49
CA ILE A 95 -19.31 -5.86 -9.60
C ILE A 95 -18.33 -4.69 -9.41
N ALA A 96 -17.40 -4.80 -8.48
CA ALA A 96 -16.41 -3.76 -8.20
C ALA A 96 -15.45 -3.51 -9.37
N ARG A 97 -15.21 -4.50 -10.24
CA ARG A 97 -14.50 -4.31 -11.51
C ARG A 97 -15.29 -3.50 -12.54
N GLU A 98 -16.61 -3.59 -12.50
CA GLU A 98 -17.49 -2.89 -13.44
C GLU A 98 -17.82 -1.47 -12.98
N VAL A 99 -18.04 -1.27 -11.67
CA VAL A 99 -18.54 0.01 -11.11
C VAL A 99 -17.55 0.72 -10.21
N GLY A 100 -16.47 0.05 -9.80
CA GLY A 100 -15.43 0.62 -8.95
C GLY A 100 -14.39 1.36 -9.77
N GLU A 101 -13.81 2.38 -9.16
CA GLU A 101 -12.72 3.13 -9.75
C GLU A 101 -11.39 2.72 -9.12
N MET A 102 -10.34 2.79 -9.92
CA MET A 102 -8.99 2.61 -9.44
C MET A 102 -8.48 3.93 -8.86
N PRO A 103 -8.16 3.98 -7.55
CA PRO A 103 -7.73 5.22 -6.93
C PRO A 103 -6.27 5.53 -7.34
N LEU A 104 -6.12 6.46 -8.27
CA LEU A 104 -4.80 6.96 -8.68
C LEU A 104 -4.34 8.10 -7.75
N PRO A 105 -3.02 8.23 -7.50
CA PRO A 105 -2.45 9.44 -6.91
C PRO A 105 -2.90 10.72 -7.63
N PRO A 106 -3.09 11.84 -6.90
CA PRO A 106 -3.72 13.05 -7.45
C PRO A 106 -2.93 13.75 -8.56
N TYR A 107 -1.65 13.41 -8.74
CA TYR A 107 -0.79 13.94 -9.80
C TYR A 107 -0.84 13.12 -11.10
N ILE A 108 -1.52 11.97 -11.12
CA ILE A 108 -1.77 11.20 -12.34
C ILE A 108 -3.10 11.67 -12.91
N HIS A 109 -3.03 12.55 -13.90
CA HIS A 109 -4.22 13.16 -14.54
C HIS A 109 -4.68 12.38 -15.78
N GLU A 110 -3.77 11.61 -16.40
CA GLU A 110 -4.09 10.82 -17.57
C GLU A 110 -4.63 9.44 -17.17
N PRO A 111 -5.71 8.97 -17.82
CA PRO A 111 -6.18 7.61 -17.61
C PRO A 111 -5.12 6.62 -18.09
N LEU A 112 -4.97 5.53 -17.35
CA LEU A 112 -4.04 4.47 -17.76
C LEU A 112 -4.57 3.77 -19.01
N HIS A 113 -3.65 3.39 -19.90
CA HIS A 113 -3.97 2.58 -21.08
C HIS A 113 -4.53 1.21 -20.66
N ARG A 114 -3.90 0.59 -19.66
CA ARG A 114 -4.41 -0.62 -19.00
C ARG A 114 -4.28 -0.47 -17.49
N PRO A 115 -5.28 -0.88 -16.69
CA PRO A 115 -5.16 -0.90 -15.23
C PRO A 115 -3.91 -1.65 -14.74
N ASP A 116 -3.56 -2.75 -15.42
CA ASP A 116 -2.40 -3.60 -15.11
C ASP A 116 -1.05 -2.85 -15.20
N ASP A 117 -0.98 -1.72 -15.92
CA ASP A 117 0.25 -0.92 -16.07
C ASP A 117 0.68 -0.26 -14.76
N TYR A 118 -0.24 -0.14 -13.79
CA TYR A 118 0.03 0.40 -12.46
C TYR A 118 0.09 -0.73 -11.41
N GLN A 119 0.78 -1.82 -11.72
CA GLN A 119 0.93 -2.96 -10.81
C GLN A 119 2.31 -3.62 -10.91
N THR A 120 2.82 -4.11 -9.77
CA THR A 120 4.08 -4.86 -9.77
C THR A 120 3.88 -6.28 -10.28
N VAL A 121 4.90 -6.83 -10.94
CA VAL A 121 4.89 -8.19 -11.50
C VAL A 121 4.84 -9.30 -10.45
N TYR A 122 4.93 -8.93 -9.17
CA TYR A 122 4.91 -9.82 -8.01
C TYR A 122 3.74 -9.53 -7.07
N ALA A 123 2.76 -8.74 -7.51
CA ALA A 123 1.52 -8.57 -6.76
C ALA A 123 0.75 -9.89 -6.70
N ARG A 124 0.37 -10.30 -5.48
CA ARG A 124 -0.26 -11.60 -5.20
C ARG A 124 -1.57 -11.51 -4.42
N ALA A 125 -1.82 -10.40 -3.73
CA ALA A 125 -2.99 -10.20 -2.88
C ALA A 125 -3.75 -8.94 -3.31
N GLU A 126 -5.07 -9.03 -3.31
CA GLU A 126 -5.96 -7.91 -3.57
C GLU A 126 -5.89 -6.90 -2.41
N GLY A 127 -6.00 -5.60 -2.71
CA GLY A 127 -6.34 -4.60 -1.69
C GLY A 127 -5.45 -3.35 -1.52
N ALA A 128 -4.40 -3.14 -2.31
CA ALA A 128 -3.69 -1.85 -2.33
C ALA A 128 -4.45 -0.74 -3.10
N VAL A 129 -4.63 0.45 -2.52
CA VAL A 129 -5.18 1.65 -3.20
C VAL A 129 -4.18 2.13 -4.26
N ALA A 130 -2.91 2.24 -3.85
CA ALA A 130 -1.84 2.74 -4.68
C ALA A 130 -0.78 1.65 -4.84
N ALA A 131 -0.25 1.53 -6.06
CA ALA A 131 0.86 0.64 -6.33
C ALA A 131 2.13 1.12 -5.62
N PRO A 132 2.97 0.20 -5.12
CA PRO A 132 4.32 0.54 -4.68
C PRO A 132 5.18 0.80 -5.92
N THR A 133 5.20 2.05 -6.39
CA THR A 133 5.69 2.43 -7.72
C THR A 133 7.16 2.11 -7.96
N ALA A 134 7.98 2.06 -6.90
CA ALA A 134 9.37 1.63 -6.99
C ALA A 134 9.49 0.16 -7.45
N GLY A 135 8.47 -0.65 -7.15
CA GLY A 135 8.37 -2.04 -7.59
C GLY A 135 8.05 -2.20 -9.08
N LEU A 136 7.57 -1.16 -9.76
CA LEU A 136 7.25 -1.20 -11.20
C LEU A 136 8.52 -1.33 -12.06
N HIS A 137 9.68 -0.98 -11.50
CA HIS A 137 10.99 -1.17 -12.14
C HIS A 137 11.42 -2.64 -12.23
N PHE A 138 10.75 -3.53 -11.50
CA PHE A 138 11.10 -4.95 -11.46
C PHE A 138 10.31 -5.73 -12.49
N THR A 139 11.04 -6.39 -13.40
CA THR A 139 10.48 -7.30 -14.39
C THR A 139 10.64 -8.75 -13.94
N PRO A 140 9.88 -9.72 -14.50
CA PRO A 140 10.06 -11.12 -14.17
C PRO A 140 11.49 -11.61 -14.45
N GLY A 141 12.11 -11.11 -15.53
CA GLY A 141 13.50 -11.41 -15.89
C GLY A 141 14.51 -10.84 -14.90
N LEU A 142 14.30 -9.60 -14.40
CA LEU A 142 15.17 -9.04 -13.36
C LEU A 142 15.05 -9.82 -12.05
N LEU A 143 13.83 -10.18 -11.64
CA LEU A 143 13.61 -10.97 -10.43
C LEU A 143 14.21 -12.37 -10.54
N ALA A 144 14.19 -12.98 -11.73
CA ALA A 144 14.88 -14.25 -11.97
C ALA A 144 16.38 -14.09 -11.76
N ARG A 145 17.01 -13.10 -12.40
CA ARG A 145 18.45 -12.81 -12.24
C ARG A 145 18.87 -12.54 -10.79
N ILE A 146 18.02 -11.86 -10.00
CA ILE A 146 18.26 -11.63 -8.58
C ILE A 146 18.28 -12.96 -7.81
N ARG A 147 17.33 -13.86 -8.09
CA ARG A 147 17.29 -15.20 -7.46
C ARG A 147 18.47 -16.06 -7.89
N ASP A 148 18.83 -16.05 -9.17
CA ASP A 148 19.94 -16.81 -9.73
C ASP A 148 21.29 -16.37 -9.16
N ALA A 149 21.41 -15.09 -8.76
CA ALA A 149 22.55 -14.56 -8.02
C ALA A 149 22.57 -14.96 -6.52
N GLY A 150 21.67 -15.84 -6.08
CA GLY A 150 21.59 -16.32 -4.69
C GLY A 150 20.86 -15.37 -3.73
N THR A 151 20.24 -14.29 -4.22
CA THR A 151 19.49 -13.37 -3.38
C THR A 151 18.07 -13.89 -3.12
N ARG A 152 17.70 -13.99 -1.85
CA ARG A 152 16.35 -14.39 -1.44
C ARG A 152 15.39 -13.20 -1.54
N ILE A 153 14.15 -13.47 -1.94
CA ILE A 153 13.11 -12.45 -2.12
C ILE A 153 11.97 -12.74 -1.16
N ALA A 154 11.70 -11.78 -0.26
CA ALA A 154 10.52 -11.76 0.59
C ALA A 154 9.50 -10.77 0.04
N THR A 155 8.21 -11.11 0.13
CA THR A 155 7.10 -10.22 -0.23
C THR A 155 6.26 -9.93 1.00
N ILE A 156 5.91 -8.66 1.20
CA ILE A 156 4.92 -8.22 2.19
C ILE A 156 3.70 -7.67 1.45
N THR A 157 2.53 -7.75 2.09
CA THR A 157 1.30 -7.17 1.54
C THR A 157 1.07 -5.83 2.21
N MET A 158 0.66 -4.83 1.43
CA MET A 158 0.38 -3.49 1.94
C MET A 158 -0.85 -2.90 1.28
N HIS A 159 -1.63 -2.17 2.08
CA HIS A 159 -2.77 -1.41 1.60
C HIS A 159 -2.43 0.07 1.82
N ILE A 160 -1.71 0.62 0.84
CA ILE A 160 -1.21 2.00 0.86
C ILE A 160 -2.41 2.93 0.67
N GLY A 161 -2.61 3.91 1.55
CA GLY A 161 -3.64 4.95 1.37
C GLY A 161 -3.15 6.11 0.48
N LEU A 162 -4.08 6.92 -0.05
CA LEU A 162 -3.71 8.14 -0.81
C LEU A 162 -3.02 9.22 0.04
N GLY A 163 -3.09 9.11 1.38
CA GLY A 163 -2.45 10.02 2.33
C GLY A 163 -0.97 10.20 2.14
N THR A 164 -0.29 9.12 1.76
CA THR A 164 1.16 9.05 1.57
C THR A 164 1.71 10.04 0.53
N PHE A 165 0.86 10.53 -0.37
CA PHE A 165 1.26 11.46 -1.43
C PHE A 165 0.94 12.93 -1.11
N ARG A 166 0.33 13.24 0.04
CA ARG A 166 -0.03 14.62 0.38
C ARG A 166 1.22 15.42 0.80
N PRO A 167 1.34 16.69 0.39
CA PRO A 167 2.37 17.59 0.91
C PRO A 167 2.25 17.75 2.42
N VAL A 168 3.39 17.91 3.11
CA VAL A 168 3.39 18.32 4.51
C VAL A 168 3.10 19.82 4.55
N THR A 169 1.99 20.21 5.20
CA THR A 169 1.53 21.61 5.28
C THR A 169 1.73 22.24 6.66
N LEU A 170 2.30 21.51 7.62
CA LEU A 170 2.50 21.98 8.99
C LEU A 170 3.83 22.74 9.14
N GLU A 171 3.87 23.69 10.06
CA GLU A 171 5.09 24.46 10.38
C GLU A 171 6.10 23.63 11.17
N GLN A 172 5.64 22.79 12.09
CA GLN A 172 6.45 21.80 12.81
C GLN A 172 6.25 20.43 12.16
N ILE A 173 7.35 19.74 11.85
CA ILE A 173 7.33 18.46 11.14
C ILE A 173 6.87 17.35 12.09
N GLU A 174 7.21 17.47 13.37
CA GLU A 174 6.92 16.56 14.47
C GLU A 174 5.41 16.41 14.73
N ASP A 175 4.63 17.43 14.39
CA ASP A 175 3.17 17.42 14.51
C ASP A 175 2.48 16.66 13.36
N HIS A 176 3.24 16.20 12.37
CA HIS A 176 2.68 15.49 11.23
C HIS A 176 2.21 14.08 11.59
N VAL A 177 0.90 13.86 11.44
CA VAL A 177 0.28 12.54 11.60
C VAL A 177 0.17 11.87 10.23
N MET A 178 0.89 10.77 10.06
CA MET A 178 0.75 9.91 8.88
C MET A 178 -0.61 9.22 8.85
N ASP A 179 -1.22 9.12 7.66
CA ASP A 179 -2.38 8.25 7.45
C ASP A 179 -1.97 6.78 7.70
N GLU A 180 -2.83 6.01 8.37
CA GLU A 180 -2.54 4.60 8.70
C GLU A 180 -2.49 3.75 7.42
N GLU A 181 -1.42 2.97 7.26
CA GLU A 181 -1.25 1.99 6.19
C GLU A 181 -1.30 0.58 6.78
N TRP A 182 -2.21 -0.26 6.28
CA TRP A 182 -2.26 -1.66 6.71
C TRP A 182 -1.14 -2.45 6.02
N CYS A 183 -0.52 -3.38 6.75
CA CYS A 183 0.45 -4.31 6.22
C CYS A 183 0.30 -5.71 6.80
N GLU A 184 0.72 -6.70 6.01
CA GLU A 184 0.83 -8.10 6.44
C GLU A 184 2.22 -8.64 6.09
N ILE A 185 2.84 -9.27 7.08
CA ILE A 185 4.14 -9.91 6.98
C ILE A 185 3.94 -11.39 7.34
N SER A 186 4.09 -12.26 6.35
CA SER A 186 3.96 -13.70 6.58
C SER A 186 5.12 -14.24 7.44
N PRO A 187 4.95 -15.36 8.15
CA PRO A 187 6.06 -16.03 8.86
C PRO A 187 7.27 -16.30 7.96
N GLN A 188 7.02 -16.74 6.73
CA GLN A 188 8.06 -17.01 5.73
C GLN A 188 8.83 -15.72 5.35
N ALA A 189 8.13 -14.59 5.19
CA ALA A 189 8.77 -13.31 4.90
C ALA A 189 9.64 -12.85 6.07
N ALA A 190 9.11 -12.94 7.30
CA ALA A 190 9.84 -12.60 8.52
C ALA A 190 11.11 -13.45 8.69
N GLU A 191 11.03 -14.76 8.47
CA GLU A 191 12.17 -15.67 8.52
C GLU A 191 13.22 -15.35 7.45
N THR A 192 12.77 -15.07 6.22
CA THR A 192 13.65 -14.68 5.11
C THR A 192 14.42 -13.40 5.43
N ILE A 193 13.75 -12.40 6.03
CA ILE A 193 14.38 -11.14 6.46
C ILE A 193 15.35 -11.39 7.62
N ALA A 194 14.93 -12.13 8.64
CA ALA A 194 15.74 -12.39 9.83
C ALA A 194 17.03 -13.15 9.48
N SER A 195 16.97 -14.10 8.55
CA SER A 195 18.13 -14.87 8.12
C SER A 195 19.09 -14.10 7.20
N ALA A 196 18.77 -12.88 6.77
CA ALA A 196 19.74 -11.97 6.16
C ALA A 196 20.62 -11.29 7.21
N ARG A 197 20.24 -11.31 8.49
CA ARG A 197 21.01 -10.70 9.58
C ARG A 197 22.35 -11.39 9.76
N GLY A 198 23.40 -10.60 9.97
CA GLY A 198 24.77 -11.07 10.21
C GLY A 198 25.52 -11.61 8.99
N SER A 199 24.86 -11.85 7.86
CA SER A 199 25.48 -12.45 6.66
C SER A 199 25.15 -11.74 5.35
N GLY A 200 24.27 -10.73 5.38
CA GLY A 200 23.84 -10.00 4.20
C GLY A 200 23.21 -8.65 4.52
N ARG A 201 22.47 -8.11 3.54
CA ARG A 201 21.73 -6.85 3.63
C ARG A 201 20.27 -7.08 3.27
N VAL A 202 19.38 -6.38 3.97
CA VAL A 202 17.97 -6.28 3.64
C VAL A 202 17.76 -5.06 2.76
N VAL A 203 17.59 -5.32 1.45
CA VAL A 203 17.28 -4.30 0.45
C VAL A 203 15.76 -4.17 0.34
N VAL A 204 15.22 -3.01 0.75
CA VAL A 204 13.77 -2.76 0.73
C VAL A 204 13.39 -1.99 -0.52
N VAL A 205 12.30 -2.41 -1.17
CA VAL A 205 11.78 -1.77 -2.38
C VAL A 205 10.55 -0.95 -2.03
N GLY A 206 10.71 0.37 -2.05
CA GLY A 206 9.66 1.36 -1.79
C GLY A 206 9.59 1.84 -0.34
N THR A 207 9.33 3.13 -0.17
CA THR A 207 9.27 3.81 1.14
C THR A 207 8.14 3.32 2.04
N SER A 208 6.99 2.93 1.47
CA SER A 208 5.90 2.35 2.26
C SER A 208 6.32 1.01 2.88
N ALA A 209 7.05 0.18 2.11
CA ALA A 209 7.58 -1.08 2.62
C ALA A 209 8.60 -0.84 3.74
N VAL A 210 9.44 0.20 3.63
CA VAL A 210 10.34 0.61 4.72
C VAL A 210 9.55 0.91 5.99
N ARG A 211 8.50 1.76 5.92
CA ARG A 211 7.69 2.06 7.10
C ARG A 211 7.05 0.82 7.72
N ALA A 212 6.49 -0.07 6.90
CA ALA A 212 5.87 -1.31 7.38
C ALA A 212 6.88 -2.20 8.11
N LEU A 213 8.05 -2.40 7.51
CA LEU A 213 9.12 -3.23 8.09
C LEU A 213 9.72 -2.60 9.34
N GLU A 214 9.99 -1.30 9.36
CA GLU A 214 10.50 -0.60 10.54
C GLU A 214 9.45 -0.52 11.67
N THR A 215 8.15 -0.52 11.34
CA THR A 215 7.08 -0.60 12.36
C THR A 215 7.03 -1.98 13.03
N ALA A 216 7.22 -3.04 12.25
CA ALA A 216 7.24 -4.42 12.75
C ALA A 216 8.63 -4.87 13.22
N GLY A 217 9.64 -4.00 13.04
CA GLY A 217 11.03 -4.26 13.32
C GLY A 217 11.39 -4.15 14.80
N ARG A 218 12.38 -4.94 15.20
CA ARG A 218 12.99 -4.89 16.54
C ARG A 218 14.41 -4.35 16.44
N GLU A 219 15.01 -3.97 17.56
CA GLU A 219 16.37 -3.40 17.60
C GLU A 219 17.46 -4.37 17.08
N ASP A 220 17.20 -5.68 17.13
CA ASP A 220 18.08 -6.71 16.55
C ASP A 220 17.91 -6.86 15.01
N GLY A 221 17.06 -6.04 14.41
CA GLY A 221 16.72 -6.04 13.00
C GLY A 221 15.79 -7.17 12.56
N SER A 222 15.33 -8.02 13.48
CA SER A 222 14.27 -9.00 13.18
C SER A 222 12.92 -8.31 13.00
N VAL A 223 11.99 -8.98 12.32
CA VAL A 223 10.66 -8.45 12.04
C VAL A 223 9.61 -9.44 12.52
N GLY A 224 8.59 -8.96 13.23
CA GLY A 224 7.45 -9.79 13.63
C GLY A 224 6.58 -10.17 12.43
N SER A 225 6.07 -11.41 12.41
CA SER A 225 5.01 -11.81 11.47
C SER A 225 3.62 -11.44 12.00
N GLY A 226 2.67 -11.26 11.09
CA GLY A 226 1.28 -10.93 11.40
C GLY A 226 0.75 -9.79 10.53
N THR A 227 -0.41 -9.27 10.94
CA THR A 227 -1.05 -8.11 10.33
C THR A 227 -0.96 -6.92 11.28
N GLY A 228 -0.88 -5.71 10.74
CA GLY A 228 -0.74 -4.51 11.54
C GLY A 228 -0.96 -3.24 10.75
N TRP A 229 -0.84 -2.12 11.46
CA TRP A 229 -0.95 -0.79 10.89
C TRP A 229 0.32 -0.02 11.15
N SER A 230 0.83 0.63 10.11
CA SER A 230 1.90 1.58 10.23
C SER A 230 1.37 3.00 10.11
N ARG A 231 1.67 3.81 11.11
CA ARG A 231 1.62 5.28 11.06
C ARG A 231 3.01 5.88 11.29
N LEU A 232 4.05 5.07 11.08
CA LEU A 232 5.41 5.43 11.39
C LEU A 232 5.85 6.58 10.49
N PHE A 233 6.12 7.73 11.10
CA PHE A 233 6.65 8.87 10.40
C PHE A 233 8.17 8.89 10.53
N ILE A 234 8.87 8.70 9.41
CA ILE A 234 10.34 8.64 9.35
C ILE A 234 10.86 9.97 8.80
N TYR A 235 11.70 10.63 9.59
CA TYR A 235 12.34 11.90 9.26
C TYR A 235 13.79 11.92 9.79
N PRO A 236 14.64 12.88 9.38
CA PRO A 236 16.05 12.89 9.76
C PRO A 236 16.28 12.76 11.27
N GLY A 237 17.19 11.87 11.66
CA GLY A 237 17.42 11.48 13.06
C GLY A 237 16.84 10.09 13.40
N TYR A 238 16.00 9.53 12.54
CA TYR A 238 15.50 8.16 12.70
C TYR A 238 16.61 7.11 12.55
N ARG A 239 16.62 6.11 13.43
CA ARG A 239 17.52 4.95 13.34
C ARG A 239 16.79 3.78 12.69
N PHE A 240 17.27 3.36 11.52
CA PHE A 240 16.76 2.17 10.82
C PHE A 240 17.31 0.92 11.48
N ASN A 241 16.42 0.00 11.84
CA ASN A 241 16.78 -1.28 12.44
C ASN A 241 16.72 -2.41 11.41
N VAL A 242 15.83 -2.30 10.41
CA VAL A 242 15.55 -3.39 9.48
C VAL A 242 16.15 -3.14 8.11
N THR A 243 16.06 -1.92 7.60
CA THR A 243 16.39 -1.55 6.23
C THR A 243 17.87 -1.22 6.11
N ASP A 244 18.62 -2.01 5.33
CA ASP A 244 20.06 -1.78 5.09
C ASP A 244 20.31 -1.03 3.78
N ALA A 245 19.43 -1.20 2.80
CA ALA A 245 19.47 -0.50 1.52
C ALA A 245 18.05 -0.24 1.00
N LEU A 246 17.89 0.79 0.17
CA LEU A 246 16.59 1.24 -0.32
C LEU A 246 16.58 1.42 -1.83
N VAL A 247 15.62 0.79 -2.50
CA VAL A 247 15.22 1.12 -3.87
C VAL A 247 13.94 1.95 -3.82
N THR A 248 13.96 3.16 -4.39
CA THR A 248 12.78 4.04 -4.41
C THR A 248 12.76 4.93 -5.66
N ASN A 249 11.65 5.63 -5.92
CA ASN A 249 11.57 6.66 -6.96
C ASN A 249 12.21 7.98 -6.49
N PHE A 250 12.37 8.94 -7.40
CA PHE A 250 12.60 10.34 -7.02
C PHE A 250 11.30 11.01 -6.57
N HIS A 251 11.33 11.65 -5.40
CA HIS A 251 10.15 12.19 -4.72
C HIS A 251 10.02 13.71 -4.85
N LEU A 252 8.81 14.21 -4.64
CA LEU A 252 8.56 15.66 -4.63
C LEU A 252 9.25 16.37 -3.45
N PRO A 253 9.69 17.62 -3.64
CA PRO A 253 10.04 18.50 -2.53
C PRO A 253 8.90 18.59 -1.51
N LYS A 254 9.25 18.75 -0.22
CA LYS A 254 8.29 18.92 0.88
C LYS A 254 7.28 17.75 1.06
N THR A 255 7.70 16.53 0.71
CA THR A 255 6.92 15.32 0.99
C THR A 255 7.54 14.49 2.10
N THR A 256 6.71 13.72 2.80
CA THR A 256 7.15 12.75 3.82
C THR A 256 8.08 11.69 3.23
N LEU A 257 7.91 11.35 1.94
CA LEU A 257 8.77 10.42 1.23
C LEU A 257 10.21 10.93 1.09
N LEU A 258 10.38 12.21 0.74
CA LEU A 258 11.70 12.83 0.67
C LEU A 258 12.34 12.96 2.06
N MET A 259 11.54 13.18 3.11
CA MET A 259 12.03 13.19 4.50
C MET A 259 12.56 11.81 4.91
N LEU A 260 11.84 10.73 4.60
CA LEU A 260 12.29 9.36 4.86
C LEU A 260 13.60 9.06 4.13
N VAL A 261 13.68 9.39 2.84
CA VAL A 261 14.91 9.22 2.04
C VAL A 261 16.08 10.04 2.62
N SER A 262 15.80 11.27 3.09
CA SER A 262 16.78 12.12 3.76
C SER A 262 17.22 11.59 5.12
N ALA A 263 16.33 10.91 5.85
CA ALA A 263 16.67 10.21 7.07
C ALA A 263 17.60 9.01 6.78
N PHE A 264 17.35 8.31 5.67
CA PHE A 264 18.10 7.13 5.30
C PHE A 264 19.53 7.44 4.81
N ALA A 265 19.67 8.40 3.89
CA ALA A 265 20.96 8.68 3.23
C ALA A 265 21.66 9.96 3.71
N GLY A 266 21.01 10.72 4.60
CA GLY A 266 21.45 12.05 5.01
C GLY A 266 21.00 13.15 4.04
N ARG A 267 20.41 14.22 4.60
CA ARG A 267 19.79 15.31 3.83
C ARG A 267 20.71 15.92 2.77
N GLU A 268 21.95 16.26 3.13
CA GLU A 268 22.87 16.93 2.19
C GLU A 268 23.27 16.06 1.01
N LEU A 269 23.42 14.74 1.24
CA LEU A 269 23.72 13.79 0.17
C LEU A 269 22.53 13.66 -0.79
N VAL A 270 21.30 13.52 -0.24
CA VAL A 270 20.07 13.44 -1.03
C VAL A 270 19.87 14.70 -1.86
N LEU A 271 20.03 15.89 -1.27
CA LEU A 271 19.86 17.15 -2.01
C LEU A 271 20.89 17.31 -3.14
N ARG A 272 22.15 16.87 -2.94
CA ARG A 272 23.14 16.82 -4.01
C ARG A 272 22.73 15.86 -5.13
N ALA A 273 22.33 14.64 -4.78
CA ALA A 273 21.88 13.64 -5.76
C ALA A 273 20.65 14.13 -6.56
N TYR A 274 19.71 14.83 -5.92
CA TYR A 274 18.54 15.40 -6.59
C TYR A 274 18.90 16.54 -7.55
N ARG A 275 19.87 17.40 -7.21
CA ARG A 275 20.37 18.43 -8.14
C ARG A 275 21.01 17.78 -9.38
N GLU A 276 21.87 16.80 -9.17
CA GLU A 276 22.49 16.04 -10.28
C GLU A 276 21.43 15.35 -11.15
N ALA A 277 20.41 14.74 -10.53
CA ALA A 277 19.33 14.08 -11.25
C ALA A 277 18.53 15.07 -12.14
N VAL A 278 18.28 16.29 -11.64
CA VAL A 278 17.65 17.36 -12.43
C VAL A 278 18.56 17.80 -13.58
N GLU A 279 19.84 18.04 -13.32
CA GLU A 279 20.83 18.44 -14.33
C GLU A 279 20.96 17.39 -15.45
N ARG A 280 20.92 16.10 -15.09
CA ARG A 280 20.94 14.96 -16.01
C ARG A 280 19.59 14.59 -16.60
N ARG A 281 18.53 15.33 -16.30
CA ARG A 281 17.16 15.12 -16.80
C ARG A 281 16.58 13.74 -16.48
N TYR A 282 16.86 13.24 -15.28
CA TYR A 282 16.14 12.08 -14.75
C TYR A 282 14.65 12.40 -14.66
N ARG A 283 13.84 11.38 -14.87
CA ARG A 283 12.39 11.46 -14.73
C ARG A 283 12.04 11.23 -13.26
N PHE A 284 11.16 12.05 -12.71
CA PHE A 284 10.77 11.98 -11.30
C PHE A 284 9.42 11.27 -11.15
N TYR A 285 8.95 11.09 -9.90
CA TYR A 285 7.62 10.55 -9.58
C TYR A 285 7.45 9.05 -9.89
N SER A 286 6.20 8.60 -9.85
CA SER A 286 5.76 7.20 -9.96
C SER A 286 6.27 6.46 -11.19
N PHE A 287 6.21 7.11 -12.35
CA PHE A 287 6.64 6.56 -13.64
C PHE A 287 8.02 7.06 -14.08
N GLY A 288 8.70 7.80 -13.20
CA GLY A 288 10.05 8.27 -13.43
C GLY A 288 11.10 7.17 -13.22
N ASP A 289 12.34 7.58 -13.07
CA ASP A 289 13.47 6.69 -12.82
C ASP A 289 13.55 6.27 -11.34
N ALA A 290 14.39 5.27 -11.06
CA ALA A 290 14.62 4.74 -9.74
C ALA A 290 15.96 5.22 -9.16
N MET A 291 16.05 5.19 -7.83
CA MET A 291 17.24 5.44 -7.04
C MET A 291 17.49 4.24 -6.13
N LEU A 292 18.74 3.77 -6.11
CA LEU A 292 19.24 2.76 -5.18
C LEU A 292 20.18 3.45 -4.18
N ILE A 293 19.92 3.28 -2.89
CA ILE A 293 20.73 3.80 -1.79
C ILE A 293 21.35 2.60 -1.06
N LEU A 294 22.67 2.63 -0.87
CA LEU A 294 23.51 1.53 -0.37
C LEU A 294 24.30 1.92 0.87
#